data_AF-A0A428PA47-F1
#
_entry.id   AF-A0A428PA47-F1
#
_cell.length_a   1.000
_cell.length_b   1.000
_cell.length_c   1.000
_cell.angle_alpha   90.00
_cell.angle_beta   90.00
_cell.angle_gamma   90.00
#
_symmetry.space_group_name_H-M   'P 1'
#
loop_
_entity.id
_entity.type
_entity.pdbx_description
1 polymer ?
#
loop_
_entity_poly.entity_id
_entity_poly.type
_entity_poly.pdbx_seq_one_letter_code
_entity_poly.pdbx_strand_id
1 'polypeptide(L)'
;MASSSAGHEMKSFPSDDHAPHGTMSSPSSQEAWWKIHLFRGMTNDIRRRLPYYVSDWVDAWDYRVVPATVYMYFANILPALAFSLDMFQKTGSNYGVNEVLLASVLGAVVFSLFAAQPLVIVGVTGPITVFNYTVYDIMKPTGVNYIGFMCWIGIWSLILHWILAITNSCNWLRWVTRFPCDIFGFYVAFIYLQKGIQVLERLGNGPEFYLSIVSALLVFMVAYACGELGSSSLFRHPLRVFLKDYGTPLTLIFFTGFVHMGRMAEVKLDVLPTGIAFVPTSGRSWLVNFWDMSAGDIFLALPFAILLTILFWFDHNVSSLIAQGSEFPLRKPAGFHWDLFLLGLTTGVAGILGLPFPNGLIPQAPFHTESLCVTKAVKDEDEDGNPRDGSYSFEATHVVEQRFSNLAQGLLTLGTMTGPLLVVLHLIPHGVLAGLFFVMGIQALEGNGITAKLVFLARDRALTPSATPLLKVRRRSAIWGFVLVELVGFGATFAITQTVAAVGFPVFILALIPIRACLLPYVFSPEDLALLDEPTASEFTMEGIGGAWGGGGKDEDPSNETSAMSSRKVSQTGPIRRSEHHDSVFAHPGAPRKSQEDLAELGQIQSAQSTATRRRSIDRRPPRHSNV
;
A
#
# COMPACT_ATOMS: atom_id res chain seq x y z
N MET A 1 -37.80 31.08 84.47
CA MET A 1 -37.35 32.37 83.89
C MET A 1 -36.98 32.09 82.44
N ALA A 2 -37.95 32.28 81.53
CA ALA A 2 -37.98 33.38 80.54
C ALA A 2 -36.90 33.19 79.45
N SER A 3 -37.28 32.71 78.25
CA SER A 3 -37.54 33.49 77.02
C SER A 3 -36.22 33.97 76.36
N SER A 4 -36.02 34.18 75.05
CA SER A 4 -36.78 34.16 73.80
C SER A 4 -35.77 34.50 72.68
N SER A 5 -36.07 34.11 71.44
CA SER A 5 -35.80 34.77 70.13
C SER A 5 -34.38 35.30 69.81
N ALA A 6 -33.71 34.84 68.74
CA ALA A 6 -33.99 35.06 67.30
C ALA A 6 -33.72 36.49 66.78
N GLY A 7 -32.99 36.59 65.66
CA GLY A 7 -32.67 37.79 64.87
C GLY A 7 -31.21 37.75 64.41
N HIS A 8 -30.81 37.21 63.25
CA HIS A 8 -31.15 37.52 61.85
C HIS A 8 -30.66 38.92 61.42
N GLU A 9 -29.54 39.01 60.71
CA GLU A 9 -29.50 39.52 59.31
C GLU A 9 -28.09 39.42 58.70
N MET A 10 -28.09 39.15 57.40
CA MET A 10 -26.97 38.82 56.51
C MET A 10 -26.99 39.87 55.37
N LYS A 11 -25.83 40.42 54.99
CA LYS A 11 -25.53 40.94 53.62
C LYS A 11 -24.11 41.55 53.53
N SER A 12 -23.19 40.84 52.88
CA SER A 12 -22.43 41.27 51.66
C SER A 12 -21.24 40.33 51.36
N PHE A 13 -21.21 39.80 50.13
CA PHE A 13 -20.15 38.98 49.48
C PHE A 13 -19.10 39.88 48.77
N PRO A 14 -18.00 39.39 48.14
CA PRO A 14 -17.39 38.03 47.97
C PRO A 14 -15.89 38.00 48.43
N SER A 15 -15.06 36.95 48.38
CA SER A 15 -14.72 35.98 47.32
C SER A 15 -13.90 34.77 47.83
N ASP A 16 -14.30 33.58 47.34
CA ASP A 16 -13.53 32.42 46.84
C ASP A 16 -12.40 31.78 47.69
N ASP A 17 -12.65 30.57 48.23
CA ASP A 17 -12.24 29.30 47.60
C ASP A 17 -12.62 28.08 48.47
N HIS A 18 -12.88 26.94 47.81
CA HIS A 18 -13.15 25.56 48.30
C HIS A 18 -14.60 25.04 48.21
N ALA A 19 -14.84 24.20 47.20
CA ALA A 19 -15.85 23.15 47.15
C ALA A 19 -15.40 22.04 46.15
N PRO A 20 -16.05 20.85 46.09
CA PRO A 20 -15.60 19.67 46.82
C PRO A 20 -15.40 18.43 45.90
N HIS A 21 -14.92 17.34 46.52
CA HIS A 21 -14.78 15.97 46.00
C HIS A 21 -15.70 15.59 44.82
N GLY A 22 -15.09 15.40 43.65
CA GLY A 22 -15.69 14.79 42.48
C GLY A 22 -15.54 13.27 42.49
N THR A 23 -16.68 12.61 42.35
CA THR A 23 -16.94 11.19 42.07
C THR A 23 -15.87 10.45 41.25
N MET A 24 -15.41 9.30 41.77
CA MET A 24 -14.70 8.27 41.01
C MET A 24 -15.59 7.82 39.84
N SER A 25 -15.16 8.11 38.61
CA SER A 25 -15.73 7.52 37.41
C SER A 25 -15.41 6.02 37.37
N SER A 26 -16.45 5.21 37.33
CA SER A 26 -16.41 3.78 37.04
C SER A 26 -15.61 3.46 35.77
N PRO A 27 -14.96 2.29 35.69
CA PRO A 27 -14.29 1.85 34.46
C PRO A 27 -15.30 1.82 33.32
N SER A 28 -14.92 2.36 32.17
CA SER A 28 -15.74 2.40 30.96
C SER A 28 -16.22 0.98 30.65
N SER A 29 -17.54 0.76 30.76
CA SER A 29 -18.17 -0.45 30.26
C SER A 29 -17.78 -0.61 28.79
N GLN A 30 -17.18 -1.74 28.42
CA GLN A 30 -17.04 -2.12 27.02
C GLN A 30 -18.41 -1.97 26.35
N GLU A 31 -18.55 -0.99 25.45
CA GLU A 31 -19.81 -0.72 24.77
C GLU A 31 -20.19 -1.97 23.98
N ALA A 32 -21.38 -2.51 24.25
CA ALA A 32 -21.87 -3.70 23.58
C ALA A 32 -21.92 -3.47 22.06
N TRP A 33 -21.42 -4.43 21.28
CA TRP A 33 -21.24 -4.36 19.82
C TRP A 33 -22.52 -4.01 19.01
N TRP A 34 -23.69 -4.09 19.65
CA TRP A 34 -25.01 -3.78 19.08
C TRP A 34 -25.40 -2.29 19.16
N LYS A 35 -24.69 -1.47 19.95
CA LYS A 35 -24.96 -0.03 20.05
C LYS A 35 -24.32 0.70 18.86
N ILE A 36 -24.98 0.64 17.71
CA ILE A 36 -24.56 1.37 16.51
C ILE A 36 -24.83 2.86 16.74
N HIS A 37 -23.81 3.60 17.14
CA HIS A 37 -23.86 5.06 17.15
C HIS A 37 -23.64 5.57 15.72
N LEU A 38 -24.74 5.91 15.04
CA LEU A 38 -24.72 6.45 13.68
C LEU A 38 -23.79 7.67 13.59
N PHE A 39 -23.00 7.75 12.51
CA PHE A 39 -22.06 8.84 12.20
C PHE A 39 -20.85 9.04 13.15
N ARG A 40 -20.80 8.35 14.30
CA ARG A 40 -19.72 8.54 15.29
C ARG A 40 -18.34 8.21 14.72
N GLY A 41 -18.18 7.11 13.97
CA GLY A 41 -16.91 6.73 13.34
C GLY A 41 -16.44 7.76 12.32
N MET A 42 -17.34 8.17 11.41
CA MET A 42 -17.03 9.15 10.38
C MET A 42 -16.63 10.52 10.96
N THR A 43 -17.34 11.00 11.98
CA THR A 43 -17.01 12.28 12.62
C THR A 43 -15.68 12.20 13.37
N ASN A 44 -15.38 11.06 13.99
CA ASN A 44 -14.09 10.84 14.66
C ASN A 44 -12.92 10.82 13.67
N ASP A 45 -13.09 10.15 12.52
CA ASP A 45 -12.06 10.08 11.48
C ASP A 45 -11.72 11.49 10.95
N ILE A 46 -12.75 12.29 10.61
CA ILE A 46 -12.56 13.68 10.17
C ILE A 46 -11.89 14.50 11.26
N ARG A 47 -12.36 14.40 12.51
CA ARG A 47 -11.83 15.20 13.63
C ARG A 47 -10.35 14.89 13.92
N ARG A 48 -9.94 13.63 13.77
CA ARG A 48 -8.56 13.19 13.96
C ARG A 48 -7.65 13.63 12.81
N ARG A 49 -8.14 13.63 11.56
CA ARG A 49 -7.31 13.95 10.38
C ARG A 49 -7.28 15.43 10.00
N LEU A 50 -8.37 16.17 10.22
CA LEU A 50 -8.50 17.58 9.80
C LEU A 50 -7.33 18.49 10.23
N PRO A 51 -6.75 18.37 11.46
CA PRO A 51 -5.60 19.18 11.85
C PRO A 51 -4.35 18.96 10.99
N TYR A 52 -4.18 17.75 10.44
CA TYR A 52 -3.01 17.37 9.64
C TYR A 52 -3.16 17.70 8.15
N TYR A 53 -4.32 18.20 7.70
CA TYR A 53 -4.57 18.45 6.28
C TYR A 53 -3.57 19.43 5.68
N VAL A 54 -3.22 20.51 6.38
CA VAL A 54 -2.24 21.50 5.91
C VAL A 54 -0.82 20.91 5.95
N SER A 55 -0.48 20.13 6.98
CA SER A 55 0.83 19.47 7.04
C SER A 55 1.05 18.50 5.88
N ASP A 56 0.02 17.80 5.40
CA ASP A 56 0.14 16.86 4.26
C ASP A 56 0.64 17.53 2.97
N TRP A 57 0.42 18.84 2.80
CA TRP A 57 0.92 19.61 1.65
C TRP A 57 2.30 20.21 1.88
N VAL A 58 2.63 20.55 3.12
CA VAL A 58 3.97 21.06 3.48
C VAL A 58 4.99 19.92 3.48
N ASP A 59 4.60 18.76 4.01
CA ASP A 59 5.41 17.53 4.04
C ASP A 59 5.67 16.97 2.64
N ALA A 60 4.92 17.41 1.62
CA ALA A 60 5.15 17.03 0.22
C ALA A 60 6.45 17.61 -0.36
N TRP A 61 7.05 18.63 0.26
CA TRP A 61 8.30 19.24 -0.17
C TRP A 61 9.51 18.43 0.32
N ASP A 62 9.60 17.18 -0.12
CA ASP A 62 10.70 16.26 0.19
C ASP A 62 11.30 15.67 -1.10
N TYR A 63 12.59 15.38 -1.08
CA TYR A 63 13.33 14.85 -2.22
C TYR A 63 12.80 13.49 -2.70
N ARG A 64 12.15 12.71 -1.83
CA ARG A 64 11.58 11.39 -2.16
C ARG A 64 10.26 11.46 -2.91
N VAL A 65 9.54 12.58 -2.80
CA VAL A 65 8.18 12.71 -3.37
C VAL A 65 8.21 12.69 -4.90
N VAL A 66 9.21 13.31 -5.53
CA VAL A 66 9.33 13.33 -7.00
C VAL A 66 9.60 11.92 -7.56
N PRO A 67 10.64 11.17 -7.12
CA PRO A 67 10.83 9.78 -7.53
C PRO A 67 9.61 8.90 -7.26
N ALA A 68 9.00 8.99 -6.07
CA ALA A 68 7.80 8.24 -5.72
C ALA A 68 6.64 8.53 -6.68
N THR A 69 6.42 9.80 -7.04
CA THR A 69 5.37 10.21 -7.99
C THR A 69 5.57 9.59 -9.36
N VAL A 70 6.80 9.62 -9.90
CA VAL A 70 7.09 9.08 -11.23
C VAL A 70 7.00 7.55 -11.22
N TYR A 71 7.54 6.91 -10.19
CA TYR A 71 7.43 5.47 -9.98
C TYR A 71 5.96 5.03 -9.92
N MET A 72 5.15 5.67 -9.05
CA MET A 72 3.74 5.35 -8.90
C MET A 72 2.91 5.63 -10.15
N TYR A 73 3.26 6.66 -10.92
CA TYR A 73 2.62 6.92 -12.21
C TYR A 73 2.76 5.72 -13.16
N PHE A 74 3.96 5.17 -13.31
CA PHE A 74 4.14 3.96 -14.11
C PHE A 74 3.54 2.72 -13.46
N ALA A 75 3.70 2.54 -12.14
CA ALA A 75 3.16 1.40 -11.42
C ALA A 75 1.63 1.32 -11.46
N ASN A 76 0.94 2.46 -11.64
CA ASN A 76 -0.52 2.51 -11.79
C ASN A 76 -0.96 2.39 -13.26
N ILE A 77 -0.35 3.16 -14.18
CA ILE A 77 -0.81 3.18 -15.58
C ILE A 77 -0.63 1.83 -16.26
N LEU A 78 0.48 1.13 -16.00
CA LEU A 78 0.84 -0.10 -16.69
C LEU A 78 -0.19 -1.23 -16.47
N PRO A 79 -0.52 -1.63 -15.22
CA PRO A 79 -1.59 -2.58 -14.98
C PRO A 79 -2.96 -2.07 -15.44
N ALA A 80 -3.25 -0.77 -15.33
CA ALA A 80 -4.52 -0.20 -15.79
C ALA A 80 -4.71 -0.41 -17.31
N LEU A 81 -3.67 -0.21 -18.13
CA LEU A 81 -3.71 -0.49 -19.57
C LEU A 81 -3.94 -1.97 -19.86
N ALA A 82 -3.22 -2.83 -19.15
CA ALA A 82 -3.32 -4.26 -19.33
C ALA A 82 -4.73 -4.78 -19.00
N PHE A 83 -5.34 -4.28 -17.93
CA PHE A 83 -6.74 -4.58 -17.57
C PHE A 83 -7.76 -3.93 -18.51
N SER A 84 -7.46 -2.74 -19.03
CA SER A 84 -8.32 -2.09 -20.02
C SER A 84 -8.46 -2.91 -21.29
N LEU A 85 -7.36 -3.54 -21.75
CA LEU A 85 -7.38 -4.42 -22.91
C LEU A 85 -8.26 -5.65 -22.68
N ASP A 86 -8.06 -6.35 -21.55
CA ASP A 86 -8.86 -7.54 -21.23
C ASP A 86 -10.35 -7.19 -21.12
N MET A 87 -10.67 -6.06 -20.46
CA MET A 87 -12.04 -5.59 -20.33
C MET A 87 -12.65 -5.17 -21.66
N PHE A 88 -11.90 -4.47 -22.51
CA PHE A 88 -12.36 -4.03 -23.84
C PHE A 88 -12.75 -5.22 -24.72
N GLN A 89 -11.90 -6.24 -24.77
CA GLN A 89 -12.15 -7.43 -25.57
C GLN A 89 -13.33 -8.27 -25.04
N LYS A 90 -13.49 -8.37 -23.72
CA LYS A 90 -14.55 -9.20 -23.13
C LYS A 90 -15.91 -8.51 -23.01
N THR A 91 -15.95 -7.18 -22.94
CA THR A 91 -17.21 -6.42 -22.81
C THR A 91 -17.76 -5.95 -24.15
N GLY A 92 -17.28 -6.50 -25.27
CA GLY A 92 -17.72 -6.10 -26.61
C GLY A 92 -17.46 -4.63 -26.91
N SER A 93 -16.31 -4.11 -26.50
CA SER A 93 -15.88 -2.72 -26.73
C SER A 93 -16.69 -1.64 -25.99
N ASN A 94 -17.37 -2.00 -24.89
CA ASN A 94 -18.12 -1.05 -24.05
C ASN A 94 -17.23 -0.23 -23.09
N TYR A 95 -16.11 -0.80 -22.64
CA TYR A 95 -15.09 -0.12 -21.84
C TYR A 95 -13.75 -0.18 -22.56
N GLY A 96 -13.20 0.97 -22.95
CA GLY A 96 -11.87 1.06 -23.53
C GLY A 96 -10.84 1.67 -22.59
N VAL A 97 -9.71 2.02 -23.19
CA VAL A 97 -8.56 2.63 -22.49
C VAL A 97 -8.96 3.96 -21.85
N ASN A 98 -9.73 4.79 -22.57
CA ASN A 98 -10.15 6.11 -22.10
C ASN A 98 -11.00 6.03 -20.83
N GLU A 99 -11.95 5.08 -20.76
CA GLU A 99 -12.80 4.89 -19.59
C GLU A 99 -11.98 4.41 -18.38
N VAL A 100 -11.03 3.49 -18.58
CA VAL A 100 -10.16 3.02 -17.48
C VAL A 100 -9.24 4.12 -16.98
N LEU A 101 -8.61 4.87 -17.88
CA LEU A 101 -7.74 5.98 -17.49
C LEU A 101 -8.54 7.06 -16.75
N LEU A 102 -9.73 7.43 -17.23
CA LEU A 102 -10.56 8.44 -16.58
C LEU A 102 -11.08 7.96 -15.21
N ALA A 103 -11.40 6.67 -15.06
CA ALA A 103 -11.75 6.09 -13.76
C ALA A 103 -10.60 6.19 -12.76
N SER A 104 -9.37 5.85 -13.18
CA SER A 104 -8.19 5.98 -12.33
C SER A 104 -7.89 7.44 -11.97
N VAL A 105 -8.07 8.38 -12.90
CA VAL A 105 -7.95 9.83 -12.61
C VAL A 105 -8.99 10.28 -11.60
N LEU A 106 -10.25 9.89 -11.77
CA LEU A 106 -11.33 10.21 -10.83
C LEU A 106 -11.01 9.71 -9.42
N GLY A 107 -10.57 8.44 -9.30
CA GLY A 107 -10.14 7.87 -8.03
C GLY A 107 -8.98 8.64 -7.40
N ALA A 108 -7.89 8.85 -8.14
CA ALA A 108 -6.69 9.54 -7.65
C ALA A 108 -6.97 10.99 -7.20
N VAL A 109 -7.72 11.77 -7.98
CA VAL A 109 -8.03 13.17 -7.64
C VAL A 109 -8.95 13.24 -6.42
N VAL A 110 -10.00 12.43 -6.37
CA VAL A 110 -10.95 12.48 -5.25
C VAL A 110 -10.30 12.00 -3.95
N PHE A 111 -9.56 10.90 -3.98
CA PHE A 111 -8.89 10.38 -2.79
C PHE A 111 -7.72 11.24 -2.33
N SER A 112 -6.93 11.82 -3.24
CA SER A 112 -5.84 12.73 -2.83
C SER A 112 -6.37 13.99 -2.13
N LEU A 113 -7.49 14.56 -2.58
CA LEU A 113 -8.06 15.78 -2.01
C LEU A 113 -8.89 15.53 -0.75
N PHE A 114 -9.71 14.47 -0.73
CA PHE A 114 -10.73 14.31 0.30
C PHE A 114 -10.53 13.10 1.21
N ALA A 115 -9.67 12.13 0.89
CA ALA A 115 -9.51 10.95 1.75
C ALA A 115 -8.82 11.31 3.08
N ALA A 116 -9.16 10.58 4.12
CA ALA A 116 -8.47 10.55 5.38
C ALA A 116 -7.08 9.90 5.23
N GLN A 117 -6.95 8.83 4.42
CA GLN A 117 -5.65 8.24 4.08
C GLN A 117 -5.25 8.44 2.61
N PRO A 118 -4.44 9.47 2.29
CA PRO A 118 -4.05 9.77 0.92
C PRO A 118 -2.98 8.85 0.33
N LEU A 119 -2.36 7.98 1.16
CA LEU A 119 -1.38 7.00 0.73
C LEU A 119 -2.00 5.85 -0.08
N VAL A 120 -3.30 5.59 0.09
CA VAL A 120 -4.00 4.54 -0.66
C VAL A 120 -4.20 5.00 -2.10
N ILE A 121 -3.67 4.21 -3.04
CA ILE A 121 -3.87 4.45 -4.46
C ILE A 121 -5.12 3.71 -4.91
N VAL A 122 -5.97 4.43 -5.64
CA VAL A 122 -7.24 3.93 -6.16
C VAL A 122 -7.15 3.84 -7.68
N GLY A 123 -7.61 2.73 -8.26
CA GLY A 123 -7.58 2.48 -9.69
C GLY A 123 -8.42 1.25 -10.08
N VAL A 124 -8.30 0.81 -11.33
CA VAL A 124 -9.00 -0.38 -11.83
C VAL A 124 -8.18 -1.63 -11.54
N THR A 125 -8.78 -2.62 -10.88
CA THR A 125 -8.15 -3.89 -10.48
C THR A 125 -8.60 -5.08 -11.33
N GLY A 126 -7.84 -6.18 -11.31
CA GLY A 126 -8.25 -7.43 -11.96
C GLY A 126 -9.60 -7.97 -11.46
N PRO A 127 -9.88 -8.00 -10.15
CA PRO A 127 -11.18 -8.39 -9.61
C PRO A 127 -12.37 -7.59 -10.18
N ILE A 128 -12.26 -6.27 -10.36
CA ILE A 128 -13.33 -5.48 -10.99
C ILE A 128 -13.46 -5.78 -12.48
N THR A 129 -12.35 -6.05 -13.19
CA THR A 129 -12.42 -6.52 -14.58
C THR A 129 -13.18 -7.85 -14.68
N VAL A 130 -12.92 -8.80 -13.77
CA VAL A 130 -13.64 -10.08 -13.66
C VAL A 130 -15.13 -9.87 -13.43
N PHE A 131 -15.48 -9.01 -12.49
CA PHE A 131 -16.85 -8.64 -12.21
C PHE A 131 -17.54 -8.06 -13.46
N ASN A 132 -16.94 -7.07 -14.11
CA ASN A 132 -17.52 -6.37 -15.26
C ASN A 132 -17.84 -7.30 -16.44
N TYR A 133 -16.88 -8.12 -16.89
CA TYR A 133 -17.17 -9.01 -18.02
C TYR A 133 -18.11 -10.15 -17.63
N THR A 134 -18.12 -10.60 -16.38
CA THR A 134 -19.09 -11.63 -15.96
C THR A 134 -20.50 -11.06 -15.94
N VAL A 135 -20.69 -9.82 -15.47
CA VAL A 135 -21.97 -9.11 -15.58
C VAL A 135 -22.36 -8.93 -17.05
N TYR A 136 -21.41 -8.58 -17.92
CA TYR A 136 -21.65 -8.48 -19.34
C TYR A 136 -22.13 -9.80 -19.94
N ASP A 137 -21.48 -10.92 -19.65
CA ASP A 137 -21.85 -12.24 -20.16
C ASP A 137 -23.24 -12.69 -19.67
N ILE A 138 -23.61 -12.35 -18.43
CA ILE A 138 -24.93 -12.66 -17.87
C ILE A 138 -26.03 -11.78 -18.49
N MET A 139 -25.74 -10.50 -18.75
CA MET A 139 -26.72 -9.52 -19.25
C MET A 139 -26.81 -9.41 -20.77
N LYS A 140 -25.80 -9.84 -21.51
CA LYS A 140 -25.85 -9.89 -22.98
C LYS A 140 -27.08 -10.64 -23.54
N PRO A 141 -27.51 -11.81 -23.04
CA PRO A 141 -28.68 -12.50 -23.56
C PRO A 141 -30.02 -11.82 -23.23
N THR A 142 -30.08 -10.95 -22.21
CA THR A 142 -31.33 -10.25 -21.84
C THR A 142 -31.62 -9.05 -22.74
N GLY A 143 -30.63 -8.57 -23.51
CA GLY A 143 -30.74 -7.41 -24.39
C GLY A 143 -30.82 -6.06 -23.65
N VAL A 144 -30.64 -6.06 -22.32
CA VAL A 144 -30.63 -4.85 -21.50
C VAL A 144 -29.38 -4.01 -21.82
N ASN A 145 -29.51 -2.69 -21.77
CA ASN A 145 -28.37 -1.79 -21.93
C ASN A 145 -27.37 -2.02 -20.80
N TYR A 146 -26.25 -2.67 -21.11
CA TYR A 146 -25.19 -3.02 -20.16
C TYR A 146 -24.67 -1.81 -19.38
N ILE A 147 -24.39 -0.69 -20.05
CA ILE A 147 -23.86 0.51 -19.39
C ILE A 147 -24.91 1.14 -18.47
N GLY A 148 -26.19 1.14 -18.87
CA GLY A 148 -27.30 1.56 -18.02
C GLY A 148 -27.46 0.68 -16.78
N PHE A 149 -27.35 -0.63 -16.96
CA PHE A 149 -27.38 -1.60 -15.86
C PHE A 149 -26.21 -1.40 -14.88
N MET A 150 -25.00 -1.19 -15.41
CA MET A 150 -23.81 -0.86 -14.62
C MET A 150 -23.98 0.46 -13.85
N CYS A 151 -24.62 1.48 -14.43
CA CYS A 151 -24.93 2.73 -13.71
C CYS A 151 -25.79 2.46 -12.47
N TRP A 152 -26.85 1.66 -12.59
CA TRP A 152 -27.68 1.28 -11.45
C TRP A 152 -26.95 0.44 -10.41
N ILE A 153 -26.06 -0.47 -10.83
CA ILE A 153 -25.15 -1.16 -9.89
C ILE A 153 -24.33 -0.14 -9.10
N GLY A 154 -23.78 0.88 -9.76
CA GLY A 154 -23.01 1.97 -9.13
C GLY A 154 -23.84 2.81 -8.15
N ILE A 155 -25.08 3.16 -8.51
CA ILE A 155 -25.99 3.93 -7.64
C ILE A 155 -26.41 3.12 -6.41
N TRP A 156 -26.76 1.84 -6.58
CA TRP A 156 -27.06 0.97 -5.44
C TRP A 156 -25.83 0.77 -4.55
N SER A 157 -24.66 0.59 -5.16
CA SER A 157 -23.39 0.48 -4.45
C SER A 157 -23.08 1.74 -3.64
N LEU A 158 -23.28 2.94 -4.19
CA LEU A 158 -23.17 4.22 -3.47
C LEU A 158 -24.02 4.22 -2.18
N ILE A 159 -25.30 3.85 -2.29
CA ILE A 159 -26.24 3.82 -1.17
C ILE A 159 -25.78 2.81 -0.11
N LEU A 160 -25.39 1.61 -0.54
CA LEU A 160 -24.93 0.56 0.38
C LEU A 160 -23.62 0.94 1.09
N HIS A 161 -22.66 1.54 0.39
CA HIS A 161 -21.42 2.06 0.99
C HIS A 161 -21.70 3.15 2.03
N TRP A 162 -22.63 4.07 1.75
CA TRP A 162 -23.03 5.09 2.72
C TRP A 162 -23.69 4.47 3.96
N ILE A 163 -24.56 3.47 3.79
CA ILE A 163 -25.14 2.74 4.92
C ILE A 163 -24.03 2.06 5.73
N LEU A 164 -23.07 1.40 5.09
CA LEU A 164 -21.95 0.74 5.76
C LEU A 164 -21.01 1.72 6.49
N ALA A 165 -20.77 2.90 5.91
CA ALA A 165 -19.97 3.95 6.53
C ALA A 165 -20.66 4.54 7.77
N ILE A 166 -21.98 4.78 7.69
CA ILE A 166 -22.78 5.35 8.79
C ILE A 166 -22.96 4.35 9.94
N THR A 167 -23.05 3.05 9.64
CA THR A 167 -23.25 1.97 10.62
C THR A 167 -21.96 1.51 11.32
N ASN A 168 -20.83 2.19 11.08
CA ASN A 168 -19.51 1.82 11.61
C ASN A 168 -19.09 0.39 11.26
N SER A 169 -19.40 -0.06 10.03
CA SER A 169 -19.01 -1.41 9.56
C SER A 169 -17.50 -1.63 9.60
N CYS A 170 -16.70 -0.57 9.53
CA CYS A 170 -15.24 -0.69 9.58
C CYS A 170 -14.73 -1.28 10.92
N ASN A 171 -15.54 -1.29 11.98
CA ASN A 171 -15.20 -2.02 13.21
C ASN A 171 -14.98 -3.52 12.98
N TRP A 172 -15.53 -4.10 11.91
CA TRP A 172 -15.30 -5.50 11.54
C TRP A 172 -13.89 -5.76 11.00
N LEU A 173 -13.15 -4.70 10.60
CA LEU A 173 -11.75 -4.84 10.18
C LEU A 173 -10.85 -5.37 11.29
N ARG A 174 -11.25 -5.25 12.57
CA ARG A 174 -10.49 -5.79 13.70
C ARG A 174 -10.25 -7.30 13.59
N TRP A 175 -11.12 -8.01 12.87
CA TRP A 175 -11.00 -9.44 12.61
C TRP A 175 -10.17 -9.77 11.37
N VAL A 176 -9.88 -8.79 10.53
CA VAL A 176 -9.00 -8.94 9.36
C VAL A 176 -7.56 -8.95 9.87
N THR A 177 -6.88 -10.05 9.61
CA THR A 177 -5.49 -10.32 10.01
C THR A 177 -4.67 -10.60 8.76
N ARG A 178 -3.37 -10.93 8.89
CA ARG A 178 -2.53 -11.21 7.73
C ARG A 178 -3.02 -12.43 6.94
N PHE A 179 -3.64 -13.42 7.60
CA PHE A 179 -4.17 -14.62 6.93
C PHE A 179 -5.08 -14.36 5.71
N PRO A 180 -6.23 -13.65 5.83
CA PRO A 180 -7.07 -13.36 4.66
C PRO A 180 -6.39 -12.44 3.64
N CYS A 181 -5.52 -11.52 4.10
CA CYS A 181 -4.79 -10.61 3.22
C CYS A 181 -3.77 -11.36 2.34
N ASP A 182 -3.02 -12.29 2.93
CA ASP A 182 -2.03 -13.12 2.23
C ASP A 182 -2.72 -14.00 1.17
N ILE A 183 -3.82 -14.68 1.53
CA ILE A 183 -4.60 -15.50 0.58
C ILE A 183 -5.11 -14.65 -0.59
N PHE A 184 -5.61 -13.44 -0.32
CA PHE A 184 -6.12 -12.58 -1.36
C PHE A 184 -5.02 -12.01 -2.27
N GLY A 185 -3.89 -11.58 -1.69
CA GLY A 185 -2.73 -11.15 -2.47
C GLY A 185 -2.21 -12.27 -3.38
N PHE A 186 -2.21 -13.51 -2.89
CA PHE A 186 -1.78 -14.69 -3.65
C PHE A 186 -2.77 -15.01 -4.77
N TYR A 187 -4.07 -14.88 -4.51
CA TYR A 187 -5.11 -14.95 -5.55
C TYR A 187 -4.90 -13.90 -6.64
N VAL A 188 -4.67 -12.64 -6.29
CA VAL A 188 -4.43 -11.56 -7.25
C VAL A 188 -3.17 -11.83 -8.10
N ALA A 189 -2.09 -12.33 -7.48
CA ALA A 189 -0.87 -12.71 -8.21
C ALA A 189 -1.14 -13.81 -9.27
N PHE A 190 -1.91 -14.83 -8.93
CA PHE A 190 -2.29 -15.89 -9.89
C PHE A 190 -3.21 -15.38 -11.00
N ILE A 191 -4.13 -14.45 -10.70
CA ILE A 191 -4.95 -13.80 -11.72
C ILE A 191 -4.06 -13.03 -12.70
N TYR A 192 -3.05 -12.30 -12.23
CA TYR A 192 -2.11 -11.61 -13.12
C TYR A 192 -1.39 -12.58 -14.06
N LEU A 193 -0.86 -13.69 -13.54
CA LEU A 193 -0.20 -14.72 -14.36
C LEU A 193 -1.15 -15.36 -15.37
N GLN A 194 -2.35 -15.75 -14.93
CA GLN A 194 -3.38 -16.32 -15.81
C GLN A 194 -3.76 -15.34 -16.93
N LYS A 195 -3.91 -14.05 -16.61
CA LYS A 195 -4.28 -13.03 -17.59
C LYS A 195 -3.17 -12.77 -18.60
N GLY A 196 -1.91 -12.77 -18.17
CA GLY A 196 -0.77 -12.72 -19.09
C GLY A 196 -0.80 -13.86 -20.12
N ILE A 197 -1.08 -15.09 -19.67
CA ILE A 197 -1.22 -16.26 -20.57
C ILE A 197 -2.43 -16.10 -21.50
N GLN A 198 -3.59 -15.68 -20.98
CA GLN A 198 -4.81 -15.50 -21.78
C GLN A 198 -4.65 -14.43 -22.87
N VAL A 199 -3.89 -13.36 -22.62
CA VAL A 199 -3.61 -12.34 -23.64
C VAL A 199 -2.77 -12.94 -24.78
N LEU A 200 -1.79 -13.79 -24.46
CA LEU A 200 -0.98 -14.46 -25.47
C LEU A 200 -1.78 -15.49 -26.26
N GLU A 201 -2.55 -16.35 -25.59
CA GLU A 201 -3.34 -17.42 -26.24
C GLU A 201 -4.34 -16.87 -27.27
N ARG A 202 -4.88 -15.67 -27.03
CA ARG A 202 -5.82 -15.01 -27.95
C ARG A 202 -5.19 -14.58 -29.28
N LEU A 203 -3.88 -14.38 -29.33
CA LEU A 203 -3.16 -14.00 -30.56
C LEU A 203 -3.05 -15.16 -31.56
N GLY A 204 -3.58 -16.35 -31.23
CA GLY A 204 -3.69 -17.48 -32.13
C GLY A 204 -2.38 -18.24 -32.31
N ASN A 205 -2.16 -18.79 -33.51
CA ASN A 205 -1.00 -19.66 -33.82
C ASN A 205 -0.09 -19.11 -34.93
N GLY A 206 -0.21 -17.82 -35.27
CA GLY A 206 0.52 -17.19 -36.37
C GLY A 206 1.96 -16.77 -36.01
N PRO A 207 2.73 -16.24 -36.97
CA PRO A 207 4.03 -15.61 -36.72
C PRO A 207 3.98 -14.50 -35.65
N GLU A 208 2.85 -13.78 -35.60
CA GLU A 208 2.53 -12.74 -34.62
C GLU A 208 2.52 -13.28 -33.19
N PHE A 209 2.02 -14.50 -32.99
CA PHE A 209 1.99 -15.17 -31.69
C PHE A 209 3.40 -15.53 -31.20
N TYR A 210 4.25 -16.11 -32.05
CA TYR A 210 5.63 -16.44 -31.67
C TYR A 210 6.43 -15.18 -31.34
N LEU A 211 6.30 -14.12 -32.14
CA LEU A 211 6.94 -12.83 -31.86
C LEU A 211 6.43 -12.22 -30.56
N SER A 212 5.12 -12.33 -30.28
CA SER A 212 4.51 -11.85 -29.04
C SER A 212 5.00 -12.62 -27.82
N ILE A 213 5.15 -13.95 -27.89
CA ILE A 213 5.72 -14.76 -26.80
C ILE A 213 7.16 -14.35 -26.53
N VAL A 214 7.99 -14.26 -27.57
CA VAL A 214 9.40 -13.87 -27.41
C VAL A 214 9.49 -12.48 -26.81
N SER A 215 8.69 -11.54 -27.29
CA SER A 215 8.63 -10.17 -26.74
C SER A 215 8.19 -10.18 -25.26
N ALA A 216 7.14 -10.94 -24.91
CA ALA A 216 6.66 -11.06 -23.54
C ALA A 216 7.72 -11.63 -22.59
N LEU A 217 8.40 -12.71 -23.01
CA LEU A 217 9.46 -13.35 -22.23
C LEU A 217 10.69 -12.45 -22.10
N LEU A 218 11.06 -11.71 -23.14
CA LEU A 218 12.17 -10.75 -23.08
C LEU A 218 11.87 -9.58 -22.13
N VAL A 219 10.65 -9.03 -22.20
CA VAL A 219 10.18 -8.01 -21.25
C VAL A 219 10.25 -8.55 -19.82
N PHE A 220 9.75 -9.77 -19.60
CA PHE A 220 9.80 -10.42 -18.29
C PHE A 220 11.24 -10.60 -17.79
N MET A 221 12.12 -11.21 -18.60
CA MET A 221 13.50 -11.49 -18.21
C MET A 221 14.29 -10.21 -17.90
N VAL A 222 14.16 -9.17 -18.74
CA VAL A 222 14.91 -7.92 -18.55
C VAL A 222 14.35 -7.13 -17.36
N ALA A 223 13.03 -7.01 -17.22
CA ALA A 223 12.44 -6.30 -16.10
C ALA A 223 12.72 -7.01 -14.76
N TYR A 224 12.65 -8.35 -14.73
CA TYR A 224 13.02 -9.14 -13.56
C TYR A 224 14.51 -8.98 -13.22
N ALA A 225 15.39 -9.04 -14.21
CA ALA A 225 16.82 -8.79 -14.02
C ALA A 225 17.09 -7.38 -13.49
N CYS A 226 16.36 -6.35 -13.95
CA CYS A 226 16.47 -5.00 -13.40
C CYS A 226 16.02 -4.93 -11.93
N GLY A 227 14.95 -5.63 -11.55
CA GLY A 227 14.48 -5.72 -10.18
C GLY A 227 15.51 -6.38 -9.26
N GLU A 228 16.02 -7.55 -9.66
CA GLU A 228 17.05 -8.28 -8.90
C GLU A 228 18.39 -7.53 -8.84
N LEU A 229 18.76 -6.84 -9.91
CA LEU A 229 19.96 -6.01 -9.90
C LEU A 229 19.79 -4.75 -9.04
N GLY A 230 18.54 -4.29 -8.90
CA GLY A 230 18.13 -3.24 -7.96
C GLY A 230 18.12 -3.68 -6.49
N SER A 231 17.97 -4.97 -6.19
CA SER A 231 18.07 -5.49 -4.81
C SER A 231 19.50 -5.93 -4.45
N SER A 232 20.26 -6.37 -5.45
CA SER A 232 21.61 -6.91 -5.31
C SER A 232 22.63 -5.89 -4.79
N SER A 233 23.73 -6.37 -4.21
CA SER A 233 24.89 -5.54 -3.84
C SER A 233 25.71 -5.05 -5.03
N LEU A 234 25.37 -5.48 -6.25
CA LEU A 234 26.02 -5.05 -7.48
C LEU A 234 25.66 -3.58 -7.79
N PHE A 235 26.59 -2.85 -8.40
CA PHE A 235 26.49 -1.41 -8.74
C PHE A 235 26.46 -0.42 -7.56
N ARG A 236 26.69 0.86 -7.90
CA ARG A 236 26.62 1.99 -6.96
C ARG A 236 25.15 2.26 -6.57
N HIS A 237 24.92 2.69 -5.33
CA HIS A 237 23.60 2.99 -4.77
C HIS A 237 22.64 3.77 -5.69
N PRO A 238 23.01 4.92 -6.30
CA PRO A 238 22.07 5.68 -7.13
C PRO A 238 21.63 4.92 -8.39
N LEU A 239 22.53 4.13 -8.99
CA LEU A 239 22.20 3.32 -10.16
C LEU A 239 21.27 2.17 -9.77
N ARG A 240 21.49 1.58 -8.59
CA ARG A 240 20.65 0.51 -8.05
C ARG A 240 19.20 0.97 -7.83
N VAL A 241 19.03 2.10 -7.16
CA VAL A 241 17.69 2.70 -6.94
C VAL A 241 17.02 3.02 -8.27
N PHE A 242 17.78 3.60 -9.23
CA PHE A 242 17.26 3.86 -10.56
C PHE A 242 16.79 2.59 -11.30
N LEU A 243 17.55 1.48 -11.22
CA LEU A 243 17.13 0.20 -11.83
C LEU A 243 15.93 -0.43 -11.12
N LYS A 244 15.87 -0.33 -9.78
CA LYS A 244 14.75 -0.84 -8.97
C LYS A 244 13.44 -0.14 -9.36
N ASP A 245 13.46 1.19 -9.44
CA ASP A 245 12.25 1.98 -9.62
C ASP A 245 11.86 2.10 -11.12
N TYR A 246 12.84 2.30 -12.01
CA TYR A 246 12.58 2.58 -13.43
C TYR A 246 12.82 1.37 -14.34
N GLY A 247 13.20 0.21 -13.80
CA GLY A 247 13.48 -1.01 -14.58
C GLY A 247 12.29 -1.48 -15.42
N THR A 248 11.13 -1.68 -14.80
CA THR A 248 9.92 -2.16 -15.50
C THR A 248 9.43 -1.18 -16.57
N PRO A 249 9.28 0.13 -16.30
CA PRO A 249 8.82 1.08 -17.32
C PRO A 249 9.82 1.26 -18.47
N LEU A 250 11.11 1.31 -18.18
CA LEU A 250 12.15 1.47 -19.21
C LEU A 250 12.21 0.24 -20.13
N THR A 251 12.10 -0.95 -19.55
CA THR A 251 12.02 -2.21 -20.31
C THR A 251 10.81 -2.21 -21.24
N LEU A 252 9.65 -1.77 -20.75
CA LEU A 252 8.43 -1.69 -21.56
C LEU A 252 8.57 -0.72 -22.74
N ILE A 253 9.08 0.49 -22.49
CA ILE A 253 9.30 1.51 -23.53
C ILE A 253 10.30 0.99 -24.57
N PHE A 254 11.39 0.38 -24.11
CA PHE A 254 12.42 -0.19 -24.98
C PHE A 254 11.84 -1.29 -25.87
N PHE A 255 11.14 -2.29 -25.32
CA PHE A 255 10.59 -3.39 -26.11
C PHE A 255 9.41 -2.96 -26.99
N THR A 256 8.62 -1.97 -26.57
CA THR A 256 7.60 -1.34 -27.43
C THR A 256 8.24 -0.75 -28.69
N GLY A 257 9.33 0.02 -28.54
CA GLY A 257 10.06 0.57 -29.68
C GLY A 257 10.80 -0.50 -30.51
N PHE A 258 11.38 -1.50 -29.84
CA PHE A 258 12.16 -2.58 -30.46
C PHE A 258 11.32 -3.39 -31.46
N VAL A 259 10.07 -3.68 -31.09
CA VAL A 259 9.13 -4.43 -31.92
C VAL A 259 8.79 -3.68 -33.23
N HIS A 260 8.81 -2.35 -33.21
CA HIS A 260 8.54 -1.51 -34.38
C HIS A 260 9.78 -1.28 -35.25
N MET A 261 10.95 -1.79 -34.86
CA MET A 261 12.21 -1.57 -35.54
C MET A 261 12.68 -2.80 -36.34
N GLY A 262 13.03 -2.60 -37.61
CA GLY A 262 13.65 -3.61 -38.46
C GLY A 262 12.67 -4.63 -39.07
N ARG A 263 13.16 -5.85 -39.33
CA ARG A 263 12.39 -6.94 -39.99
C ARG A 263 11.16 -7.41 -39.21
N MET A 264 11.06 -7.07 -37.93
CA MET A 264 9.90 -7.41 -37.08
C MET A 264 8.68 -6.53 -37.37
N ALA A 265 8.87 -5.35 -37.97
CA ALA A 265 7.77 -4.46 -38.38
C ALA A 265 6.95 -5.02 -39.56
N GLU A 266 7.47 -6.03 -40.27
CA GLU A 266 6.75 -6.72 -41.33
C GLU A 266 5.63 -7.63 -40.77
N VAL A 267 5.73 -8.02 -39.50
CA VAL A 267 4.72 -8.81 -38.78
C VAL A 267 3.80 -7.84 -38.04
N LYS A 268 2.55 -7.73 -38.48
CA LYS A 268 1.56 -6.83 -37.87
C LYS A 268 1.14 -7.38 -36.52
N LEU A 269 1.66 -6.83 -35.44
CA LEU A 269 1.21 -7.18 -34.11
C LEU A 269 -0.06 -6.41 -33.76
N ASP A 270 -0.96 -7.07 -33.02
CA ASP A 270 -2.10 -6.40 -32.43
C ASP A 270 -1.63 -5.41 -31.36
N VAL A 271 -2.12 -4.19 -31.47
CA VAL A 271 -1.81 -3.06 -30.59
C VAL A 271 -3.05 -2.57 -29.85
N LEU A 272 -2.83 -1.86 -28.74
CA LEU A 272 -3.88 -1.32 -27.89
C LEU A 272 -4.87 -0.44 -28.69
N PRO A 273 -6.17 -0.78 -28.77
CA PRO A 273 -7.14 0.05 -29.47
C PRO A 273 -7.39 1.35 -28.69
N THR A 274 -6.96 2.48 -29.24
CA THR A 274 -7.20 3.80 -28.65
C THR A 274 -8.21 4.59 -29.49
N GLY A 275 -9.20 5.19 -28.84
CA GLY A 275 -10.16 6.10 -29.46
C GLY A 275 -9.62 7.53 -29.59
N ILE A 276 -10.50 8.48 -29.92
CA ILE A 276 -10.20 9.91 -29.90
C ILE A 276 -9.98 10.34 -28.44
N ALA A 277 -9.02 11.24 -28.19
CA ALA A 277 -8.73 11.76 -26.86
C ALA A 277 -10.00 12.29 -26.17
N PHE A 278 -10.21 11.90 -24.91
CA PHE A 278 -11.34 12.31 -24.05
C PHE A 278 -12.75 11.94 -24.53
N VAL A 279 -12.89 11.10 -25.56
CA VAL A 279 -14.18 10.63 -26.07
C VAL A 279 -14.41 9.17 -25.65
N PRO A 280 -15.65 8.80 -25.27
CA PRO A 280 -15.99 7.40 -25.00
C PRO A 280 -15.79 6.51 -26.21
N THR A 281 -15.33 5.29 -25.96
CA THR A 281 -14.92 4.34 -27.00
C THR A 281 -16.10 3.88 -27.88
N SER A 282 -17.31 3.83 -27.31
CA SER A 282 -18.53 3.45 -28.04
C SER A 282 -19.26 4.63 -28.70
N GLY A 283 -18.65 5.83 -28.80
CA GLY A 283 -19.28 7.01 -29.42
C GLY A 283 -20.50 7.56 -28.68
N ARG A 284 -20.68 7.17 -27.40
CA ARG A 284 -21.79 7.60 -26.54
C ARG A 284 -21.47 8.90 -25.78
N SER A 285 -22.50 9.51 -25.19
CA SER A 285 -22.30 10.55 -24.18
C SER A 285 -21.66 9.98 -22.90
N TRP A 286 -20.85 10.79 -22.22
CA TRP A 286 -20.30 10.45 -20.91
C TRP A 286 -21.42 10.19 -19.89
N LEU A 287 -22.45 11.04 -19.90
CA LEU A 287 -23.64 10.82 -19.09
C LEU A 287 -24.42 9.63 -19.65
N VAL A 288 -24.60 8.60 -18.83
CA VAL A 288 -25.40 7.42 -19.15
C VAL A 288 -26.88 7.76 -18.99
N ASN A 289 -27.71 7.42 -19.98
CA ASN A 289 -29.17 7.53 -19.88
C ASN A 289 -29.71 6.42 -18.97
N PHE A 290 -29.61 6.61 -17.64
CA PHE A 290 -30.04 5.60 -16.65
C PHE A 290 -31.55 5.63 -16.39
N TRP A 291 -32.27 6.66 -16.87
CA TRP A 291 -33.71 6.84 -16.68
C TRP A 291 -34.59 6.03 -17.64
N ASP A 292 -34.04 5.52 -18.75
CA ASP A 292 -34.79 4.80 -19.79
C ASP A 292 -34.92 3.28 -19.54
N MET A 293 -34.77 2.82 -18.29
CA MET A 293 -34.71 1.39 -17.96
C MET A 293 -35.97 0.90 -17.21
N SER A 294 -36.37 -0.35 -17.46
CA SER A 294 -37.50 -0.97 -16.76
C SER A 294 -37.22 -1.07 -15.26
N ALA A 295 -38.24 -0.82 -14.43
CA ALA A 295 -38.11 -0.94 -12.98
C ALA A 295 -37.64 -2.34 -12.54
N GLY A 296 -38.00 -3.40 -13.29
CA GLY A 296 -37.53 -4.76 -13.03
C GLY A 296 -36.02 -4.89 -13.11
N ASP A 297 -35.40 -4.29 -14.14
CA ASP A 297 -33.96 -4.35 -14.36
C ASP A 297 -33.19 -3.51 -13.32
N ILE A 298 -33.80 -2.42 -12.85
CA ILE A 298 -33.26 -1.57 -11.78
C ILE A 298 -33.14 -2.37 -10.47
N PHE A 299 -34.13 -3.17 -10.12
CA PHE A 299 -34.07 -4.04 -8.94
C PHE A 299 -33.18 -5.27 -9.16
N LEU A 300 -33.06 -5.77 -10.40
CA LEU A 300 -32.16 -6.85 -10.74
C LEU A 300 -30.67 -6.46 -10.59
N ALA A 301 -30.34 -5.17 -10.64
CA ALA A 301 -28.99 -4.67 -10.38
C ALA A 301 -28.58 -4.76 -8.89
N LEU A 302 -29.53 -4.87 -7.96
CA LEU A 302 -29.27 -4.82 -6.53
C LEU A 302 -28.36 -5.96 -6.02
N PRO A 303 -28.57 -7.24 -6.37
CA PRO A 303 -27.66 -8.33 -5.96
C PRO A 303 -26.22 -8.10 -6.44
N PHE A 304 -26.04 -7.62 -7.67
CA PHE A 304 -24.72 -7.29 -8.20
C PHE A 304 -24.07 -6.12 -7.44
N ALA A 305 -24.87 -5.13 -7.05
CA ALA A 305 -24.40 -4.02 -6.22
C ALA A 305 -23.99 -4.46 -4.81
N ILE A 306 -24.69 -5.42 -4.20
CA ILE A 306 -24.29 -6.01 -2.92
C ILE A 306 -22.93 -6.72 -3.06
N LEU A 307 -22.75 -7.52 -4.10
CA LEU A 307 -21.48 -8.22 -4.36
C LEU A 307 -20.33 -7.22 -4.60
N LEU A 308 -20.57 -6.18 -5.40
CA LEU A 308 -19.61 -5.09 -5.63
C LEU A 308 -19.28 -4.36 -4.33
N THR A 309 -20.27 -4.07 -3.50
CA THR A 309 -20.09 -3.40 -2.21
C THR A 309 -19.23 -4.24 -1.26
N ILE A 310 -19.48 -5.56 -1.19
CA ILE A 310 -18.66 -6.46 -0.36
C ILE A 310 -17.21 -6.48 -0.87
N LEU A 311 -17.02 -6.55 -2.18
CA LEU A 311 -15.68 -6.51 -2.78
C LEU A 311 -14.94 -5.21 -2.44
N PHE A 312 -15.59 -4.07 -2.63
CA PHE A 312 -14.97 -2.76 -2.44
C PHE A 312 -14.73 -2.47 -0.97
N TRP A 313 -15.64 -2.90 -0.10
CA TRP A 313 -15.43 -2.89 1.33
C TRP A 313 -14.19 -3.71 1.71
N PHE A 314 -14.02 -4.92 1.18
CA PHE A 314 -12.84 -5.74 1.51
C PHE A 314 -11.55 -5.15 0.93
N ASP A 315 -11.49 -4.96 -0.38
CA ASP A 315 -10.28 -4.51 -1.10
C ASP A 315 -9.76 -3.18 -0.59
N HIS A 316 -10.63 -2.19 -0.39
CA HIS A 316 -10.20 -0.86 0.06
C HIS A 316 -9.66 -0.90 1.49
N ASN A 317 -10.33 -1.63 2.38
CA ASN A 317 -9.91 -1.78 3.76
C ASN A 317 -8.61 -2.59 3.87
N VAL A 318 -8.46 -3.67 3.10
CA VAL A 318 -7.23 -4.47 3.04
C VAL A 318 -6.08 -3.67 2.45
N SER A 319 -6.30 -2.94 1.36
CA SER A 319 -5.30 -2.04 0.76
C SER A 319 -4.86 -0.97 1.76
N SER A 320 -5.79 -0.36 2.50
CA SER A 320 -5.49 0.62 3.55
C SER A 320 -4.70 0.01 4.71
N LEU A 321 -5.08 -1.18 5.19
CA LEU A 321 -4.35 -1.89 6.26
C LEU A 321 -2.93 -2.27 5.84
N ILE A 322 -2.73 -2.76 4.61
CA ILE A 322 -1.41 -3.14 4.09
C ILE A 322 -0.53 -1.89 3.89
N ALA A 323 -1.10 -0.79 3.38
CA ALA A 323 -0.38 0.48 3.26
C ALA A 323 0.06 1.05 4.61
N GLN A 324 -0.59 0.60 5.70
CA GLN A 324 -0.37 0.98 7.08
C GLN A 324 0.18 -0.18 7.92
N GLY A 325 0.87 -1.11 7.27
CA GLY A 325 1.51 -2.25 7.89
C GLY A 325 2.37 -1.84 9.08
N SER A 326 2.50 -2.73 10.06
CA SER A 326 3.34 -2.54 11.25
C SER A 326 4.83 -2.29 10.92
N GLU A 327 5.27 -2.68 9.72
CA GLU A 327 6.60 -2.44 9.18
C GLU A 327 6.86 -0.96 8.82
N PHE A 328 5.80 -0.15 8.66
CA PHE A 328 5.91 1.25 8.28
C PHE A 328 5.72 2.17 9.50
N PRO A 329 6.73 2.98 9.89
CA PRO A 329 6.62 3.92 11.00
C PRO A 329 5.80 5.16 10.62
N LEU A 330 4.47 5.00 10.62
CA LEU A 330 3.50 6.08 10.38
C LEU A 330 3.29 6.94 11.63
N ARG A 331 2.98 8.23 11.43
CA ARG A 331 2.83 9.22 12.51
C ARG A 331 1.41 9.79 12.62
N LYS A 332 0.65 9.82 11.53
CA LYS A 332 -0.69 10.44 11.50
C LYS A 332 -1.78 9.38 11.62
N PRO A 333 -2.91 9.69 12.28
CA PRO A 333 -3.98 8.73 12.47
C PRO A 333 -4.67 8.38 11.13
N ALA A 334 -5.09 7.12 11.01
CA ALA A 334 -5.87 6.60 9.90
C ALA A 334 -7.37 6.91 10.06
N GLY A 335 -8.11 6.96 8.95
CA GLY A 335 -9.57 7.07 8.94
C GLY A 335 -10.18 6.14 7.89
N PHE A 336 -10.92 5.12 8.32
CA PHE A 336 -11.46 4.09 7.43
C PHE A 336 -12.93 4.34 7.06
N HIS A 337 -13.71 4.95 7.95
CA HIS A 337 -15.14 5.19 7.74
C HIS A 337 -15.38 6.28 6.70
N TRP A 338 -14.59 7.36 6.78
CA TRP A 338 -14.66 8.45 5.83
C TRP A 338 -14.21 8.00 4.43
N ASP A 339 -13.16 7.19 4.35
CA ASP A 339 -12.65 6.70 3.07
C ASP A 339 -13.63 5.74 2.40
N LEU A 340 -14.34 4.91 3.17
CA LEU A 340 -15.43 4.07 2.65
C LEU A 340 -16.61 4.91 2.11
N PHE A 341 -16.97 6.00 2.80
CA PHE A 341 -18.00 6.93 2.32
C PHE A 341 -17.59 7.58 0.98
N LEU A 342 -16.32 8.01 0.90
CA LEU A 342 -15.75 8.61 -0.30
C LEU A 342 -15.67 7.61 -1.46
N LEU A 343 -15.31 6.35 -1.17
CA LEU A 343 -15.30 5.25 -2.15
C LEU A 343 -16.70 5.03 -2.75
N GLY A 344 -17.73 5.05 -1.91
CA GLY A 344 -19.12 4.98 -2.36
C GLY A 344 -19.45 6.12 -3.32
N LEU A 345 -19.10 7.35 -2.95
CA LEU A 345 -19.30 8.54 -3.79
C LEU A 345 -18.60 8.43 -5.15
N THR A 346 -17.32 8.03 -5.16
CA THR A 346 -16.57 7.85 -6.41
C THR A 346 -17.16 6.74 -7.28
N THR A 347 -17.63 5.65 -6.66
CA THR A 347 -18.27 4.53 -7.37
C THR A 347 -19.58 4.95 -8.02
N GLY A 348 -20.42 5.71 -7.30
CA GLY A 348 -21.67 6.25 -7.85
C GLY A 348 -21.43 7.22 -9.01
N VAL A 349 -20.48 8.14 -8.86
CA VAL A 349 -20.11 9.09 -9.93
C VAL A 349 -19.53 8.36 -11.13
N ALA A 350 -18.66 7.37 -10.91
CA ALA A 350 -18.14 6.51 -11.99
C ALA A 350 -19.28 5.79 -12.72
N GLY A 351 -20.28 5.27 -12.01
CA GLY A 351 -21.46 4.64 -12.61
C GLY A 351 -22.26 5.59 -13.51
N ILE A 352 -22.50 6.83 -13.06
CA ILE A 352 -23.23 7.86 -13.82
C ILE A 352 -22.49 8.26 -15.10
N LEU A 353 -21.16 8.30 -15.04
CA LEU A 353 -20.28 8.56 -16.19
C LEU A 353 -20.07 7.31 -17.08
N GLY A 354 -20.60 6.15 -16.66
CA GLY A 354 -20.35 4.87 -17.31
C GLY A 354 -18.85 4.53 -17.35
N LEU A 355 -18.13 4.85 -16.29
CA LEU A 355 -16.74 4.47 -16.07
C LEU A 355 -16.68 3.14 -15.32
N PRO A 356 -15.59 2.36 -15.48
CA PRO A 356 -15.31 1.27 -14.57
C PRO A 356 -15.10 1.83 -13.17
N PHE A 357 -15.46 1.06 -12.15
CA PHE A 357 -15.42 1.53 -10.77
C PHE A 357 -13.98 1.51 -10.23
N PRO A 358 -13.43 2.65 -9.78
CA PRO A 358 -12.09 2.70 -9.19
C PRO A 358 -12.11 2.21 -7.74
N ASN A 359 -11.12 1.40 -7.35
CA ASN A 359 -10.99 0.81 -6.02
C ASN A 359 -9.53 0.77 -5.54
N GLY A 360 -9.30 0.53 -4.23
CA GLY A 360 -7.97 0.42 -3.62
C GLY A 360 -7.11 -0.66 -4.28
N LEU A 361 -5.91 -0.26 -4.69
CA LEU A 361 -4.93 -1.12 -5.35
C LEU A 361 -4.04 -1.80 -4.30
N ILE A 362 -4.08 -3.13 -4.21
CA ILE A 362 -3.36 -3.86 -3.15
C ILE A 362 -1.85 -3.81 -3.30
N PRO A 363 -1.22 -4.22 -4.42
CA PRO A 363 0.24 -4.22 -4.50
C PRO A 363 0.81 -2.79 -4.63
N GLN A 364 0.07 -1.86 -5.24
CA GLN A 364 0.55 -0.49 -5.42
C GLN A 364 0.57 0.32 -4.12
N ALA A 365 -0.34 0.08 -3.18
CA ALA A 365 -0.40 0.82 -1.93
C ALA A 365 0.84 0.66 -1.02
N PRO A 366 1.36 -0.55 -0.73
CA PRO A 366 2.60 -0.72 0.04
C PRO A 366 3.82 -0.20 -0.73
N PHE A 367 3.89 -0.39 -2.06
CA PHE A 367 5.00 0.18 -2.84
C PHE A 367 5.02 1.71 -2.81
N HIS A 368 3.86 2.34 -2.78
CA HIS A 368 3.78 3.78 -2.57
C HIS A 368 4.32 4.18 -1.20
N THR A 369 3.87 3.51 -0.12
CA THR A 369 4.39 3.75 1.22
C THR A 369 5.90 3.51 1.30
N GLU A 370 6.42 2.41 0.73
CA GLU A 370 7.85 2.06 0.70
C GLU A 370 8.67 3.14 -0.04
N SER A 371 8.18 3.64 -1.18
CA SER A 371 8.87 4.69 -1.95
C SER A 371 8.98 6.02 -1.19
N LEU A 372 8.08 6.24 -0.22
CA LEU A 372 8.06 7.41 0.66
C LEU A 372 8.78 7.17 2.00
N CYS A 373 9.26 5.96 2.25
CA CYS A 373 10.00 5.63 3.46
C CYS A 373 11.42 6.20 3.37
N VAL A 374 11.83 6.92 4.41
CA VAL A 374 13.22 7.34 4.60
C VAL A 374 13.96 6.26 5.37
N THR A 375 14.78 5.48 4.67
CA THR A 375 15.61 4.43 5.26
C THR A 375 16.94 4.98 5.76
N LYS A 376 17.33 4.62 6.98
CA LYS A 376 18.64 4.93 7.55
C LYS A 376 19.45 3.62 7.67
N ALA A 377 20.71 3.67 7.28
CA ALA A 377 21.64 2.56 7.50
C ALA A 377 21.98 2.50 9.00
N VAL A 378 21.47 1.49 9.69
CA VAL A 378 21.82 1.15 11.06
C VAL A 378 22.85 0.02 11.01
N LYS A 379 23.85 0.06 11.88
CA LYS A 379 24.80 -1.05 12.00
C LYS A 379 24.11 -2.15 12.79
N ASP A 380 24.10 -3.37 12.26
CA ASP A 380 23.55 -4.50 13.00
C ASP A 380 24.35 -4.71 14.28
N GLU A 381 23.66 -4.91 15.40
CA GLU A 381 24.27 -5.27 16.67
C GLU A 381 24.29 -6.81 16.82
N ASP A 382 25.38 -7.34 17.37
CA ASP A 382 25.50 -8.73 17.83
C ASP A 382 24.50 -9.03 18.97
N GLU A 383 24.27 -10.31 19.29
CA GLU A 383 23.48 -10.73 20.48
C GLU A 383 24.01 -10.14 21.80
N ASP A 384 25.26 -9.66 21.82
CA ASP A 384 25.92 -9.01 22.95
C ASP A 384 25.89 -7.45 22.89
N GLY A 385 25.16 -6.85 21.94
CA GLY A 385 25.02 -5.38 21.83
C GLY A 385 26.25 -4.65 21.26
N ASN A 386 27.17 -5.37 20.64
CA ASN A 386 28.31 -4.78 19.93
C ASN A 386 27.99 -4.64 18.44
N PRO A 387 28.37 -3.53 17.76
CA PRO A 387 28.14 -3.38 16.33
C PRO A 387 28.95 -4.43 15.54
N ARG A 388 28.24 -5.27 14.76
CA ARG A 388 28.85 -6.22 13.82
C ARG A 388 29.57 -5.45 12.73
N ASP A 389 30.85 -5.76 12.55
CA ASP A 389 31.66 -5.11 11.52
C ASP A 389 31.27 -5.66 10.15
N GLY A 390 30.50 -4.88 9.38
CA GLY A 390 30.22 -5.15 7.96
C GLY A 390 28.78 -5.48 7.56
N SER A 391 27.83 -5.59 8.49
CA SER A 391 26.40 -5.71 8.15
C SER A 391 25.64 -4.45 8.56
N TYR A 392 25.19 -3.71 7.54
CA TYR A 392 24.31 -2.56 7.70
C TYR A 392 22.90 -3.01 7.34
N SER A 393 21.95 -2.93 8.26
CA SER A 393 20.53 -3.04 7.96
C SER A 393 19.97 -1.66 7.65
N PHE A 394 19.09 -1.60 6.66
CA PHE A 394 18.36 -0.38 6.33
C PHE A 394 17.05 -0.40 7.10
N GLU A 395 16.97 0.36 8.18
CA GLU A 395 15.72 0.51 8.94
C GLU A 395 14.97 1.75 8.44
N ALA A 396 13.66 1.60 8.20
CA ALA A 396 12.79 2.73 7.88
C ALA A 396 12.64 3.61 9.13
N THR A 397 13.01 4.88 9.03
CA THR A 397 12.91 5.82 10.18
C THR A 397 11.54 6.47 10.27
N HIS A 398 11.01 6.94 9.15
CA HIS A 398 9.70 7.57 9.03
C HIS A 398 9.23 7.55 7.58
N VAL A 399 7.92 7.66 7.40
CA VAL A 399 7.28 7.82 6.08
C VAL A 399 6.90 9.27 5.87
N VAL A 400 7.18 9.81 4.68
CA VAL A 400 6.70 11.14 4.28
C VAL A 400 5.22 11.02 3.88
N GLU A 401 4.32 11.27 4.82
CA GLU A 401 2.88 11.22 4.60
C GLU A 401 2.36 12.47 3.89
N GLN A 402 2.07 12.36 2.59
CA GLN A 402 1.65 13.49 1.74
C GLN A 402 0.47 13.15 0.80
N ARG A 403 -0.13 14.21 0.22
CA ARG A 403 -1.23 14.13 -0.78
C ARG A 403 -0.79 14.36 -2.22
N PHE A 404 0.36 15.01 -2.41
CA PHE A 404 0.81 15.52 -3.70
C PHE A 404 1.09 14.42 -4.73
N SER A 405 1.80 13.35 -4.35
CA SER A 405 2.17 12.25 -5.24
C SER A 405 0.97 11.58 -5.91
N ASN A 406 -0.08 11.28 -5.13
CA ASN A 406 -1.30 10.66 -5.62
C ASN A 406 -2.06 11.63 -6.55
N LEU A 407 -2.16 12.91 -6.17
CA LEU A 407 -2.74 13.93 -7.04
C LEU A 407 -1.95 14.10 -8.34
N ALA A 408 -0.62 14.21 -8.25
CA ALA A 408 0.27 14.38 -9.39
C ALA A 408 0.24 13.16 -10.31
N GLN A 409 0.20 11.94 -9.76
CA GLN A 409 -0.01 10.72 -10.52
C GLN A 409 -1.34 10.73 -11.27
N GLY A 410 -2.43 11.15 -10.62
CA GLY A 410 -3.74 11.34 -11.27
C GLY A 410 -3.69 12.37 -12.40
N LEU A 411 -3.05 13.52 -12.19
CA LEU A 411 -2.90 14.56 -13.21
C LEU A 411 -1.99 14.14 -14.37
N LEU A 412 -0.92 13.39 -14.10
CA LEU A 412 -0.07 12.80 -15.14
C LEU A 412 -0.85 11.77 -15.96
N THR A 413 -1.68 10.95 -15.31
CA THR A 413 -2.58 10.00 -15.99
C THR A 413 -3.60 10.74 -16.87
N LEU A 414 -4.15 11.86 -16.40
CA LEU A 414 -4.97 12.74 -17.23
C LEU A 414 -4.18 13.30 -18.43
N GLY A 415 -2.91 13.64 -18.21
CA GLY A 415 -1.98 14.03 -19.29
C GLY A 415 -1.82 12.94 -20.34
N THR A 416 -1.79 11.65 -19.98
CA THR A 416 -1.69 10.55 -20.95
C THR A 416 -2.89 10.40 -21.86
N MET A 417 -4.06 10.89 -21.43
CA MET A 417 -5.25 10.91 -22.27
C MET A 417 -5.17 11.97 -23.37
N THR A 418 -4.19 12.88 -23.34
CA THR A 418 -3.97 13.85 -24.41
C THR A 418 -3.49 13.16 -25.69
N GLY A 419 -3.91 13.72 -26.83
CA GLY A 419 -3.64 13.15 -28.16
C GLY A 419 -2.22 12.61 -28.41
N PRO A 420 -1.13 13.37 -28.15
CA PRO A 420 0.21 12.90 -28.47
C PRO A 420 0.65 11.69 -27.64
N LEU A 421 0.31 11.63 -26.35
CA LEU A 421 0.66 10.50 -25.49
C LEU A 421 -0.24 9.29 -25.75
N LEU A 422 -1.50 9.52 -26.12
CA LEU A 422 -2.41 8.45 -26.53
C LEU A 422 -1.92 7.72 -27.80
N VAL A 423 -1.30 8.44 -28.74
CA VAL A 423 -0.66 7.83 -29.91
C VAL A 423 0.52 6.95 -29.50
N VAL A 424 1.32 7.37 -28.52
CA VAL A 424 2.43 6.54 -28.00
C VAL A 424 1.89 5.28 -27.32
N LEU A 425 0.77 5.39 -26.61
CA LEU A 425 0.09 4.28 -25.96
C LEU A 425 -0.43 3.23 -26.96
N HIS A 426 -0.95 3.71 -28.09
CA HIS A 426 -1.39 2.87 -29.20
C HIS A 426 -0.26 2.05 -29.82
N LEU A 427 1.00 2.42 -29.63
CA LEU A 427 2.13 1.66 -30.17
C LEU A 427 2.46 0.44 -29.32
N ILE A 428 1.91 0.29 -28.11
CA ILE A 428 2.26 -0.83 -27.24
C ILE A 428 1.60 -2.12 -27.74
N PRO A 429 2.38 -3.15 -28.14
CA PRO A 429 1.84 -4.43 -28.60
C PRO A 429 1.25 -5.24 -27.44
N HIS A 430 0.22 -6.04 -27.72
CA HIS A 430 -0.40 -6.92 -26.71
C HIS A 430 0.60 -7.91 -26.09
N GLY A 431 1.56 -8.44 -26.85
CA GLY A 431 2.62 -9.32 -26.33
C GLY A 431 3.49 -8.64 -25.27
N VAL A 432 3.79 -7.35 -25.42
CA VAL A 432 4.57 -6.58 -24.43
C VAL A 432 3.78 -6.40 -23.13
N LEU A 433 2.47 -6.15 -23.22
CA LEU A 433 1.57 -6.09 -22.05
C LEU A 433 1.45 -7.44 -21.33
N ALA A 434 1.48 -8.56 -22.07
CA ALA A 434 1.52 -9.88 -21.47
C ALA A 434 2.81 -10.11 -20.65
N GLY A 435 3.96 -9.63 -21.15
CA GLY A 435 5.22 -9.65 -20.40
C GLY A 435 5.13 -8.86 -19.09
N LEU A 436 4.48 -7.69 -19.13
CA LEU A 436 4.21 -6.89 -17.94
C LEU A 436 3.31 -7.63 -16.92
N PHE A 437 2.29 -8.37 -17.38
CA PHE A 437 1.48 -9.22 -16.50
C PHE A 437 2.31 -10.28 -15.77
N PHE A 438 3.31 -10.87 -16.43
CA PHE A 438 4.22 -11.82 -15.78
C PHE A 438 5.11 -11.17 -14.74
N VAL A 439 5.68 -9.99 -15.03
CA VAL A 439 6.51 -9.25 -14.05
C VAL A 439 5.70 -8.94 -12.79
N MET A 440 4.51 -8.36 -12.95
CA MET A 440 3.65 -8.01 -11.82
C MET A 440 3.15 -9.23 -11.06
N GLY A 441 2.82 -10.32 -11.76
CA GLY A 441 2.40 -11.57 -11.14
C GLY A 441 3.49 -12.23 -10.30
N ILE A 442 4.73 -12.30 -10.81
CA ILE A 442 5.87 -12.88 -10.07
C ILE A 442 6.27 -12.00 -8.89
N GLN A 443 6.36 -10.67 -9.07
CA GLN A 443 6.69 -9.77 -7.96
C GLN A 443 5.64 -9.85 -6.84
N ALA A 444 4.36 -9.90 -7.19
CA ALA A 444 3.28 -10.10 -6.21
C ALA A 444 3.35 -11.47 -5.54
N LEU A 445 3.83 -12.50 -6.23
CA LEU A 445 4.03 -13.84 -5.67
C LEU A 445 5.21 -13.86 -4.70
N GLU A 446 6.33 -13.24 -5.05
CA GLU A 446 7.55 -13.17 -4.21
C GLU A 446 7.32 -12.37 -2.93
N GLY A 447 6.56 -11.27 -3.01
CA GLY A 447 6.20 -10.44 -1.85
C GLY A 447 5.13 -11.04 -0.93
N ASN A 448 4.52 -12.17 -1.30
CA ASN A 448 3.41 -12.75 -0.53
C ASN A 448 3.89 -13.61 0.64
N GLY A 449 3.21 -13.47 1.80
CA GLY A 449 3.51 -14.26 2.99
C GLY A 449 3.38 -15.78 2.80
N ILE A 450 2.44 -16.26 1.98
CA ILE A 450 2.29 -17.70 1.65
C ILE A 450 3.53 -18.22 0.93
N THR A 451 4.05 -17.48 -0.05
CA THR A 451 5.25 -17.86 -0.79
C THR A 451 6.47 -17.85 0.11
N ALA A 452 6.62 -16.84 0.97
CA ALA A 452 7.69 -16.79 1.96
C ALA A 452 7.65 -18.00 2.90
N LYS A 453 6.46 -18.39 3.38
CA LYS A 453 6.24 -19.59 4.20
C LYS A 453 6.57 -20.88 3.42
N LEU A 454 6.15 -20.99 2.15
CA LEU A 454 6.45 -22.14 1.28
C LEU A 454 7.97 -22.27 1.01
N VAL A 455 8.63 -21.18 0.67
CA VAL A 455 10.09 -21.12 0.45
C VAL A 455 10.82 -21.48 1.74
N PHE A 456 10.37 -20.98 2.89
CA PHE A 456 10.93 -21.35 4.20
C PHE A 456 10.79 -22.84 4.49
N LEU A 457 9.65 -23.45 4.16
CA LEU A 457 9.43 -24.88 4.32
C LEU A 457 10.30 -25.73 3.38
N ALA A 458 10.55 -25.23 2.16
CA ALA A 458 11.42 -25.88 1.18
C ALA A 458 12.92 -25.69 1.46
N ARG A 459 13.31 -24.64 2.21
CA ARG A 459 14.71 -24.31 2.49
C ARG A 459 15.31 -25.24 3.56
N ASP A 460 16.54 -25.68 3.31
CA ASP A 460 17.29 -26.53 4.23
C ASP A 460 17.59 -25.82 5.56
N ARG A 461 17.53 -26.57 6.67
CA ARG A 461 17.78 -26.10 8.05
C ARG A 461 19.14 -25.45 8.22
N ALA A 462 20.16 -25.89 7.46
CA ALA A 462 21.51 -25.34 7.56
C ALA A 462 21.65 -23.96 6.90
N LEU A 463 20.72 -23.56 6.02
CA LEU A 463 20.80 -22.34 5.22
C LEU A 463 19.74 -21.29 5.59
N THR A 464 18.92 -21.54 6.62
CA THR A 464 17.94 -20.58 7.13
C THR A 464 18.63 -19.54 8.02
N PRO A 465 18.54 -18.24 7.71
CA PRO A 465 19.11 -17.18 8.55
C PRO A 465 18.55 -17.20 9.97
N SER A 466 19.41 -17.06 10.98
CA SER A 466 19.05 -17.11 12.41
C SER A 466 18.06 -16.04 12.86
N ALA A 467 17.88 -14.98 12.06
CA ALA A 467 17.04 -13.82 12.34
C ALA A 467 15.57 -13.98 11.92
N THR A 468 15.17 -15.06 11.23
CA THR A 468 13.80 -15.20 10.73
C THR A 468 12.82 -15.50 11.89
N PRO A 469 11.76 -14.69 12.11
CA PRO A 469 10.79 -14.89 13.20
C PRO A 469 10.13 -16.28 13.18
N LEU A 470 9.98 -16.87 12.00
CA LEU A 470 9.42 -18.21 11.76
C LEU A 470 10.24 -19.36 12.39
N LEU A 471 11.50 -19.13 12.77
CA LEU A 471 12.32 -20.09 13.52
C LEU A 471 11.85 -20.24 14.98
N LYS A 472 11.12 -19.25 15.53
CA LYS A 472 10.58 -19.30 16.89
C LYS A 472 9.41 -20.28 17.02
N VAL A 473 8.79 -20.68 15.91
CA VAL A 473 7.72 -21.68 15.89
C VAL A 473 8.31 -23.07 16.13
N ARG A 474 8.02 -23.65 17.30
CA ARG A 474 8.58 -24.96 17.74
C ARG A 474 8.23 -26.14 16.83
N ARG A 475 7.18 -26.03 16.00
CA ARG A 475 6.65 -27.14 15.18
C ARG A 475 6.53 -26.74 13.71
N ARG A 476 7.43 -27.23 12.85
CA ARG A 476 7.31 -27.11 11.38
C ARG A 476 6.02 -27.73 10.81
N SER A 477 5.46 -28.73 11.51
CA SER A 477 4.16 -29.32 11.15
C SER A 477 3.00 -28.34 11.30
N ALA A 478 3.08 -27.38 12.24
CA ALA A 478 2.08 -26.34 12.40
C ALA A 478 2.10 -25.37 11.21
N ILE A 479 3.30 -25.01 10.74
CA ILE A 479 3.49 -24.16 9.55
C ILE A 479 2.92 -24.87 8.30
N TRP A 480 3.21 -26.17 8.12
CA TRP A 480 2.63 -26.97 7.03
C TRP A 480 1.10 -27.02 7.09
N GLY A 481 0.53 -27.23 8.28
CA GLY A 481 -0.92 -27.22 8.46
C GLY A 481 -1.54 -25.86 8.14
N PHE A 482 -0.90 -24.78 8.57
CA PHE A 482 -1.36 -23.41 8.32
C PHE A 482 -1.33 -23.05 6.83
N VAL A 483 -0.20 -23.29 6.17
CA VAL A 483 -0.04 -23.06 4.72
C VAL A 483 -0.99 -23.94 3.90
N LEU A 484 -1.26 -25.18 4.34
CA LEU A 484 -2.24 -26.04 3.67
C LEU A 484 -3.65 -25.42 3.73
N VAL A 485 -4.05 -24.86 4.87
CA VAL A 485 -5.34 -24.17 4.99
C VAL A 485 -5.37 -22.91 4.12
N GLU A 486 -4.28 -22.12 4.06
CA GLU A 486 -4.16 -20.97 3.16
C GLU A 486 -4.31 -21.39 1.68
N LEU A 487 -3.62 -22.45 1.26
CA LEU A 487 -3.69 -22.97 -0.10
C LEU A 487 -5.07 -23.55 -0.45
N VAL A 488 -5.77 -24.18 0.50
CA VAL A 488 -7.15 -24.63 0.31
C VAL A 488 -8.09 -23.45 0.15
N GLY A 489 -7.95 -22.40 0.98
CA GLY A 489 -8.73 -21.16 0.85
C GLY A 489 -8.51 -20.43 -0.47
N PHE A 490 -7.24 -20.32 -0.89
CA PHE A 490 -6.86 -19.83 -2.21
C PHE A 490 -7.48 -20.70 -3.33
N GLY A 491 -7.28 -22.02 -3.27
CA GLY A 491 -7.74 -22.94 -4.30
C GLY A 491 -9.26 -22.92 -4.46
N ALA A 492 -10.01 -22.83 -3.36
CA ALA A 492 -11.46 -22.66 -3.38
C ALA A 492 -11.87 -21.36 -4.09
N THR A 493 -11.25 -20.24 -3.71
CA THR A 493 -11.53 -18.92 -4.31
C THR A 493 -11.20 -18.91 -5.80
N PHE A 494 -10.04 -19.45 -6.17
CA PHE A 494 -9.59 -19.53 -7.56
C PHE A 494 -10.48 -20.44 -8.40
N ALA A 495 -10.89 -21.61 -7.88
CA ALA A 495 -11.77 -22.53 -8.60
C ALA A 495 -13.12 -21.88 -8.95
N ILE A 496 -13.71 -21.13 -8.02
CA ILE A 496 -14.99 -20.44 -8.23
C ILE A 496 -14.88 -19.37 -9.30
N THR A 497 -13.75 -18.65 -9.36
CA THR A 497 -13.53 -17.60 -10.36
C THR A 497 -13.40 -18.12 -11.79
N GLN A 498 -13.15 -19.42 -11.98
CA GLN A 498 -13.19 -20.05 -13.30
C GLN A 498 -14.61 -20.46 -13.74
N THR A 499 -15.62 -20.27 -12.89
CA THR A 499 -17.02 -20.63 -13.17
C THR A 499 -17.88 -19.40 -13.45
N VAL A 500 -19.11 -19.61 -13.95
CA VAL A 500 -20.11 -18.53 -14.11
C VAL A 500 -20.45 -17.87 -12.76
N ALA A 501 -20.27 -18.58 -11.65
CA ALA A 501 -20.44 -18.05 -10.30
C ALA A 501 -19.28 -17.12 -9.86
N ALA A 502 -18.37 -16.76 -10.78
CA ALA A 502 -17.26 -15.85 -10.49
C ALA A 502 -17.72 -14.55 -9.83
N VAL A 503 -18.88 -13.98 -10.18
CA VAL A 503 -19.41 -12.75 -9.53
C VAL A 503 -19.47 -12.87 -7.99
N GLY A 504 -19.65 -14.09 -7.46
CA GLY A 504 -19.75 -14.36 -6.03
C GLY A 504 -18.41 -14.51 -5.29
N PHE A 505 -17.25 -14.44 -5.96
CA PHE A 505 -15.94 -14.60 -5.31
C PHE A 505 -15.71 -13.70 -4.08
N PRO A 506 -16.20 -12.43 -4.00
CA PRO A 506 -15.98 -11.59 -2.83
C PRO A 506 -16.60 -12.15 -1.54
N VAL A 507 -17.70 -12.89 -1.67
CA VAL A 507 -18.39 -13.53 -0.54
C VAL A 507 -17.52 -14.63 0.06
N PHE A 508 -16.80 -15.37 -0.79
CA PHE A 508 -15.88 -16.42 -0.33
C PHE A 508 -14.70 -15.83 0.42
N ILE A 509 -14.13 -14.73 -0.09
CA ILE A 509 -13.04 -14.03 0.60
C ILE A 509 -13.52 -13.49 1.95
N LEU A 510 -14.70 -12.88 1.99
CA LEU A 510 -15.30 -12.43 3.25
C LEU A 510 -15.50 -13.61 4.22
N ALA A 511 -15.91 -14.78 3.72
CA ALA A 511 -16.10 -15.99 4.52
C ALA A 511 -14.78 -16.55 5.09
N LEU A 512 -13.63 -16.25 4.49
CA LEU A 512 -12.32 -16.64 5.06
C LEU A 512 -12.05 -15.94 6.40
N ILE A 513 -12.61 -14.75 6.64
CA ILE A 513 -12.44 -14.00 7.90
C ILE A 513 -13.07 -14.75 9.10
N PRO A 514 -14.37 -15.09 9.11
CA PRO A 514 -14.96 -15.86 10.20
C PRO A 514 -14.43 -17.29 10.26
N ILE A 515 -14.10 -17.91 9.12
CA ILE A 515 -13.44 -19.23 9.11
C ILE A 515 -12.13 -19.15 9.88
N ARG A 516 -11.30 -18.12 9.67
CA ARG A 516 -10.10 -17.88 10.48
C ARG A 516 -10.45 -17.67 11.95
N ALA A 517 -11.38 -16.78 12.26
CA ALA A 517 -11.73 -16.45 13.64
C ALA A 517 -12.26 -17.65 14.44
N CYS A 518 -12.95 -18.61 13.81
CA CYS A 518 -13.54 -19.76 14.48
C CYS A 518 -12.71 -21.04 14.36
N LEU A 519 -12.10 -21.32 13.20
CA LEU A 519 -11.44 -22.59 12.89
C LEU A 519 -9.97 -22.60 13.34
N LEU A 520 -9.21 -21.53 13.08
CA LEU A 520 -7.77 -21.48 13.40
C LEU A 520 -7.46 -21.57 14.92
N PRO A 521 -8.21 -20.93 15.85
CA PRO A 521 -7.93 -21.09 17.28
C PRO A 521 -8.30 -22.48 17.83
N TYR A 522 -9.06 -23.28 17.08
CA TYR A 522 -9.36 -24.67 17.46
C TYR A 522 -8.24 -25.63 17.04
N VAL A 523 -7.51 -25.31 15.97
CA VAL A 523 -6.50 -26.19 15.36
C VAL A 523 -5.08 -25.86 15.86
N PHE A 524 -4.80 -24.61 16.24
CA PHE A 524 -3.45 -24.15 16.59
C PHE A 524 -3.36 -23.57 18.00
N SER A 525 -2.16 -23.66 18.61
CA SER A 525 -1.85 -22.99 19.88
C SER A 525 -1.87 -21.46 19.70
N PRO A 526 -2.40 -20.67 20.65
CA PRO A 526 -2.47 -19.21 20.55
C PRO A 526 -1.09 -18.56 20.38
N GLU A 527 -0.03 -19.14 20.94
CA GLU A 527 1.35 -18.64 20.77
C GLU A 527 1.88 -18.86 19.34
N ASP A 528 1.59 -20.02 18.74
CA ASP A 528 1.98 -20.32 17.36
C ASP A 528 1.16 -19.46 16.37
N LEU A 529 -0.11 -19.22 16.66
CA LEU A 529 -1.00 -18.40 15.84
C LEU A 529 -0.59 -16.91 15.86
N ALA A 530 -0.19 -16.38 17.02
CA ALA A 530 0.27 -15.00 17.13
C ALA A 530 1.54 -14.73 16.31
N LEU A 531 2.42 -15.73 16.16
CA LEU A 531 3.63 -15.62 15.33
C LEU A 531 3.36 -15.83 13.83
N LEU A 532 2.34 -16.61 13.48
CA LEU A 532 1.99 -16.92 12.08
C LEU A 532 1.01 -15.91 11.47
N ASP A 533 0.26 -15.20 12.31
CA ASP A 533 -0.86 -14.34 11.92
C ASP A 533 -0.92 -13.08 12.79
N GLU A 534 0.08 -12.23 12.59
CA GLU A 534 0.19 -10.91 13.21
C GLU A 534 -0.96 -9.98 12.75
N PRO A 535 -1.34 -8.98 13.56
CA PRO A 535 -2.23 -7.91 13.12
C PRO A 535 -1.68 -7.23 11.85
N THR A 536 -2.55 -6.99 10.87
CA THR A 536 -2.14 -6.44 9.57
C THR A 536 -1.59 -5.01 9.68
N ALA A 537 -2.07 -4.22 10.66
CA ALA A 537 -1.66 -2.85 10.87
C ALA A 537 -1.10 -2.63 12.29
N SER A 538 -0.34 -1.55 12.47
CA SER A 538 0.22 -1.15 13.76
C SER A 538 -0.87 -0.95 14.83
N GLU A 539 -0.54 -1.12 16.11
CA GLU A 539 -1.48 -0.88 17.22
C GLU A 539 -2.06 0.53 17.20
N PHE A 540 -1.23 1.53 16.83
CA PHE A 540 -1.61 2.93 16.64
C PHE A 540 -2.70 3.10 15.55
N THR A 541 -2.55 2.39 14.43
CA THR A 541 -3.56 2.38 13.35
C THR A 541 -4.84 1.66 13.80
N MET A 542 -4.71 0.55 14.51
CA MET A 542 -5.84 -0.26 14.98
C MET A 542 -6.67 0.45 16.04
N GLU A 543 -6.10 1.38 16.81
CA GLU A 543 -6.83 2.28 17.72
C GLU A 543 -7.87 3.15 16.98
N GLY A 544 -7.62 3.46 15.69
CA GLY A 544 -8.56 4.10 14.77
C GLY A 544 -9.86 3.32 14.57
N ILE A 545 -9.74 2.00 14.49
CA ILE A 545 -10.84 1.07 14.28
C ILE A 545 -11.40 0.57 15.62
N GLY A 546 -10.72 0.87 16.74
CA GLY A 546 -11.07 0.59 18.14
C GLY A 546 -10.43 -0.68 18.74
N GLY A 547 -9.23 -1.02 18.28
CA GLY A 547 -8.32 -2.00 18.90
C GLY A 547 -8.12 -3.27 18.07
N ALA A 548 -6.98 -3.94 18.23
CA ALA A 548 -6.70 -5.22 17.57
C ALA A 548 -7.41 -6.39 18.26
N TRP A 549 -7.94 -7.35 17.48
CA TRP A 549 -8.54 -8.57 18.03
C TRP A 549 -7.47 -9.52 18.55
N GLY A 550 -7.56 -9.91 19.83
CA GLY A 550 -6.62 -10.84 20.48
C GLY A 550 -5.48 -10.18 21.26
N GLY A 551 -5.38 -8.84 21.24
CA GLY A 551 -4.55 -8.09 22.18
C GLY A 551 -5.21 -8.12 23.56
N GLY A 552 -4.78 -9.06 24.41
CA GLY A 552 -5.13 -9.02 25.83
C GLY A 552 -4.65 -7.70 26.41
N GLY A 553 -5.56 -6.91 26.97
CA GLY A 553 -5.22 -5.74 27.76
C GLY A 553 -4.27 -6.15 28.88
N LYS A 554 -3.00 -5.81 28.73
CA LYS A 554 -2.20 -5.36 29.85
C LYS A 554 -2.37 -3.86 29.89
N ASP A 555 -3.23 -3.42 30.80
CA ASP A 555 -3.22 -2.05 31.27
C ASP A 555 -1.83 -1.78 31.86
N GLU A 556 -0.91 -1.26 31.05
CA GLU A 556 0.21 -0.47 31.56
C GLU A 556 -0.26 0.98 31.57
N ASP A 557 -0.60 1.44 32.78
CA ASP A 557 -0.92 2.82 33.11
C ASP A 557 0.11 3.78 32.47
N PRO A 558 -0.31 4.80 31.70
CA PRO A 558 0.61 5.81 31.15
C PRO A 558 1.05 6.86 32.20
N SER A 559 1.10 6.50 33.48
CA SER A 559 1.35 7.44 34.58
C SER A 559 2.73 7.32 35.23
N ASN A 560 3.68 6.54 34.70
CA ASN A 560 4.98 6.33 35.35
C ASN A 560 6.26 6.66 34.55
N GLU A 561 6.17 7.20 33.33
CA GLU A 561 7.39 7.64 32.59
C GLU A 561 7.80 9.10 32.83
N THR A 562 7.03 9.90 33.58
CA THR A 562 7.40 11.30 33.87
C THR A 562 8.17 11.51 35.18
N SER A 563 8.54 10.45 35.91
CA SER A 563 9.26 10.57 37.20
C SER A 563 10.63 9.89 37.28
N ALA A 564 11.13 9.28 36.20
CA ALA A 564 12.45 8.63 36.18
C ALA A 564 13.60 9.49 35.60
N MET A 565 13.42 10.81 35.52
CA MET A 565 14.49 11.75 35.13
C MET A 565 14.67 12.91 36.11
N SER A 566 14.60 12.63 37.41
CA SER A 566 15.09 13.56 38.43
C SER A 566 15.44 12.82 39.73
N SER A 567 16.62 12.17 39.76
CA SER A 567 17.48 12.04 40.95
C SER A 567 18.49 10.89 40.81
N ARG A 568 19.65 11.18 40.22
CA ARG A 568 20.90 10.55 40.69
C ARG A 568 21.98 11.62 40.80
N LYS A 569 22.06 12.20 41.99
CA LYS A 569 23.23 12.95 42.46
C LYS A 569 24.43 11.99 42.47
N VAL A 570 25.51 12.38 41.81
CA VAL A 570 26.86 11.91 42.14
C VAL A 570 27.66 13.13 42.60
N SER A 571 28.11 13.04 43.84
CA SER A 571 29.11 13.88 44.48
C SER A 571 30.49 13.68 43.87
N GLN A 572 31.24 14.75 43.60
CA GLN A 572 32.58 15.04 44.18
C GLN A 572 33.31 16.18 43.42
N THR A 573 33.60 17.25 44.17
CA THR A 573 34.85 18.06 44.24
C THR A 573 35.70 18.34 42.97
N GLY A 574 36.01 19.62 42.73
CA GLY A 574 36.77 20.18 41.57
C GLY A 574 38.29 19.90 41.51
N PRO A 575 39.15 20.73 40.84
CA PRO A 575 38.94 22.12 40.43
C PRO A 575 39.18 22.46 38.93
N ILE A 576 38.63 23.62 38.62
CA ILE A 576 38.83 24.56 37.51
C ILE A 576 40.25 24.56 36.91
N ARG A 577 40.32 24.49 35.57
CA ARG A 577 41.33 25.22 34.80
C ARG A 577 40.76 25.70 33.45
N ARG A 578 40.74 27.02 33.31
CA ARG A 578 40.30 27.82 32.17
C ARG A 578 41.49 27.96 31.20
N SER A 579 41.26 27.80 29.90
CA SER A 579 42.12 28.40 28.87
C SER A 579 41.28 28.81 27.68
N GLU A 580 41.24 30.12 27.45
CA GLU A 580 40.65 30.83 26.32
C GLU A 580 41.39 30.51 25.02
N HIS A 581 40.68 30.57 23.88
CA HIS A 581 41.12 31.14 22.59
C HIS A 581 39.94 31.08 21.61
N HIS A 582 39.19 32.17 21.45
CA HIS A 582 39.30 33.16 20.37
C HIS A 582 39.09 32.57 18.97
N ASP A 583 37.83 32.60 18.52
CA ASP A 583 37.46 32.45 17.12
C ASP A 583 37.92 33.69 16.33
N SER A 584 38.67 33.46 15.26
CA SER A 584 38.88 34.45 14.21
C SER A 584 38.39 33.92 12.88
N VAL A 585 37.33 34.57 12.43
CA VAL A 585 36.73 34.57 11.09
C VAL A 585 37.80 34.73 10.00
N PHE A 586 37.81 33.84 9.01
CA PHE A 586 38.04 34.20 7.60
C PHE A 586 37.29 33.22 6.69
N ALA A 587 36.36 33.78 5.92
CA ALA A 587 35.56 33.11 4.91
C ALA A 587 36.30 33.07 3.57
N HIS A 588 36.07 32.02 2.78
CA HIS A 588 36.12 32.07 1.33
C HIS A 588 34.71 31.75 0.78
N PRO A 589 34.19 32.52 -0.21
CA PRO A 589 32.81 32.40 -0.69
C PRO A 589 32.72 31.47 -1.91
N GLY A 590 31.66 30.65 -1.96
CA GLY A 590 31.20 30.03 -3.22
C GLY A 590 31.24 28.50 -3.29
N ALA A 591 30.47 27.82 -2.45
CA ALA A 591 29.90 26.50 -2.75
C ALA A 591 28.70 26.24 -1.81
N PRO A 592 27.60 25.64 -2.28
CA PRO A 592 26.47 25.33 -1.40
C PRO A 592 26.91 24.30 -0.36
N ARG A 593 26.69 24.64 0.92
CA ARG A 593 26.95 23.79 2.08
C ARG A 593 25.99 22.59 2.00
N LYS A 594 26.51 21.40 1.68
CA LYS A 594 25.75 20.15 1.78
C LYS A 594 25.53 19.78 3.23
N SER A 595 24.32 19.29 3.56
CA SER A 595 23.97 18.78 4.88
C SER A 595 24.89 17.61 5.25
N GLN A 596 25.11 17.38 6.55
CA GLN A 596 25.86 16.21 7.03
C GLN A 596 25.18 14.89 6.62
N GLU A 597 23.90 14.96 6.26
CA GLU A 597 23.07 13.86 5.72
C GLU A 597 23.41 13.53 4.27
N ASP A 598 23.74 14.52 3.43
CA ASP A 598 24.14 14.31 2.03
C ASP A 598 25.48 13.55 1.92
N LEU A 599 26.36 13.72 2.90
CA LEU A 599 27.65 13.03 2.97
C LEU A 599 27.51 11.57 3.41
N ALA A 600 26.46 11.26 4.18
CA ALA A 600 26.15 9.89 4.60
C ALA A 600 25.55 9.07 3.44
N GLU A 601 24.69 9.66 2.59
CA GLU A 601 24.13 9.00 1.40
C GLU A 601 25.16 8.75 0.28
N LEU A 602 26.23 9.56 0.20
CA LEU A 602 27.29 9.41 -0.80
C LEU A 602 28.33 8.32 -0.46
N GLY A 603 28.20 7.63 0.68
CA GLY A 603 29.13 6.59 1.11
C GLY A 603 30.56 7.10 1.37
N GLN A 604 30.74 8.42 1.49
CA GLN A 604 32.01 9.03 1.84
C GLN A 604 31.96 9.51 3.29
N ILE A 605 31.99 8.57 4.23
CA ILE A 605 32.50 8.88 5.56
C ILE A 605 34.00 9.04 5.39
N GLN A 606 34.46 10.29 5.43
CA GLN A 606 35.88 10.60 5.53
C GLN A 606 36.38 9.96 6.81
N SER A 607 37.06 8.81 6.67
CA SER A 607 37.78 8.15 7.75
C SER A 607 38.63 9.21 8.43
N ALA A 608 38.31 9.53 9.69
CA ALA A 608 39.18 10.35 10.51
C ALA A 608 40.56 9.69 10.47
N GLN A 609 41.51 10.39 9.85
CA GLN A 609 42.86 9.90 9.64
C GLN A 609 43.49 9.60 11.01
N SER A 610 43.72 8.31 11.24
CA SER A 610 44.80 7.84 12.08
C SER A 610 46.12 8.37 11.52
N THR A 611 46.66 9.42 12.13
CA THR A 611 48.08 9.79 11.95
C THR A 611 48.71 10.13 13.30
N ALA A 612 48.99 9.10 14.07
CA ALA A 612 50.03 9.14 15.08
C ALA A 612 51.41 9.17 14.37
N THR A 613 51.83 10.35 13.90
CA THR A 613 53.19 10.54 13.37
C THR A 613 54.17 10.73 14.52
N ARG A 614 54.68 9.60 15.02
CA ARG A 614 55.90 9.55 15.84
C ARG A 614 57.08 10.01 14.98
N ARG A 615 57.63 11.19 15.27
CA ARG A 615 58.94 11.64 14.78
C ARG A 615 60.00 10.56 15.04
N ARG A 616 60.60 10.00 13.99
CA ARG A 616 62.01 9.61 13.96
C ARG A 616 62.56 9.91 12.57
N SER A 617 63.53 10.81 12.55
CA SER A 617 64.25 11.30 11.39
C SER A 617 65.11 10.23 10.74
N ILE A 618 65.24 10.38 9.43
CA ILE A 618 65.89 9.56 8.42
C ILE A 618 67.43 9.62 8.49
N ASP A 619 68.02 8.48 8.10
CA ASP A 619 69.34 8.19 7.51
C ASP A 619 70.64 8.75 8.05
N ARG A 620 71.56 7.80 8.34
CA ARG A 620 72.87 7.70 7.68
C ARG A 620 73.45 6.30 7.88
N ARG A 621 73.60 5.54 6.79
CA ARG A 621 74.64 4.51 6.64
C ARG A 621 75.44 4.81 5.38
N PRO A 622 76.78 4.72 5.43
CA PRO A 622 77.57 4.19 4.35
C PRO A 622 78.16 2.80 4.72
N PRO A 623 78.77 2.08 3.75
CA PRO A 623 78.75 0.62 3.70
C PRO A 623 80.07 -0.06 4.10
N ARG A 624 80.00 -1.41 4.13
CA ARG A 624 81.07 -2.42 3.97
C ARG A 624 81.65 -3.12 5.21
N HIS A 625 82.09 -4.35 4.90
CA HIS A 625 82.90 -5.34 5.63
C HIS A 625 82.11 -6.27 6.57
N SER A 626 81.83 -7.52 6.20
CA SER A 626 82.69 -8.69 5.94
C SER A 626 83.02 -9.49 7.20
N ASN A 627 82.69 -10.77 7.10
CA ASN A 627 83.31 -11.94 7.72
C ASN A 627 82.80 -12.42 9.09
N VAL A 628 82.64 -13.75 9.06
CA VAL A 628 82.50 -14.78 10.09
C VAL A 628 81.10 -15.00 10.62
#